data_AF-A0A5C6ZBK2-F1
#
_entry.id   AF-A0A5C6ZBK2-F1
#
_cell.length_a   1.000
_cell.length_b   1.000
_cell.length_c   1.000
_cell.angle_alpha   90.00
_cell.angle_beta   90.00
_cell.angle_gamma   90.00
#
_symmetry.space_group_name_H-M   'P 1'
#
loop_
_entity.id
_entity.type
_entity.pdbx_description
1 polymer ?
#
loop_
_entity_poly.entity_id
_entity_poly.type
_entity_poly.pdbx_seq_one_letter_code
_entity_poly.pdbx_strand_id
1 'polypeptide(L)'
;MKKILIILLIGISNIAFSQTMKEIDSVSYVMCDYLKNLEIKNDTLKINSLYEKQLYPYLGKFEQSKTQKIGQQVYYRLQRNCVEFRNLLDRLEPPREEVIRITEKPKSEISKKQLKEFKKQREFYYFEVAGDTTKVIMENGKWTDSFSNKTFSKLTYNWINETEFELVFIESDNETRSNFSVIGDKYIYQILSKEDEFYLMTVNILGQKTFEKFKMYYE
;
A
#
# COMPACT_ATOMS: atom_id res chain seq x y z
N MET A 1 -35.07 44.01 -5.60
CA MET A 1 -33.79 43.34 -5.29
C MET A 1 -34.09 41.92 -4.81
N LYS A 2 -33.98 40.91 -5.68
CA LYS A 2 -34.03 39.49 -5.30
C LYS A 2 -32.67 38.89 -5.61
N LYS A 3 -31.78 38.85 -4.62
CA LYS A 3 -30.55 38.04 -4.69
C LYS A 3 -30.94 36.65 -4.20
N ILE A 4 -31.18 35.71 -5.12
CA ILE A 4 -31.23 34.29 -4.79
C ILE A 4 -29.79 33.78 -4.85
N LEU A 5 -29.26 33.45 -3.68
CA LEU A 5 -27.95 32.87 -3.49
C LEU A 5 -28.03 31.38 -3.89
N ILE A 6 -27.61 31.03 -5.11
CA ILE A 6 -27.37 29.64 -5.50
C ILE A 6 -25.92 29.32 -5.15
N ILE A 7 -25.69 28.90 -3.90
CA ILE A 7 -24.44 28.28 -3.46
C ILE A 7 -24.81 27.16 -2.50
N LEU A 8 -24.95 25.93 -3.00
CA LEU A 8 -24.57 24.67 -2.34
C LEU A 8 -25.05 23.48 -3.19
N LEU A 9 -24.21 22.93 -4.07
CA LEU A 9 -24.43 21.57 -4.60
C LEU A 9 -23.16 20.93 -5.23
N ILE A 10 -21.96 21.41 -4.86
CA ILE A 10 -20.69 20.82 -5.34
C ILE A 10 -20.05 19.92 -4.24
N GLY A 11 -20.69 19.78 -3.07
CA GLY A 11 -20.12 19.03 -1.93
C GLY A 11 -20.49 17.55 -1.81
N ILE A 12 -21.37 17.00 -2.65
CA ILE A 12 -22.00 15.68 -2.39
C ILE A 12 -21.28 14.52 -3.10
N SER A 13 -20.47 14.76 -4.13
CA SER A 13 -19.80 13.69 -4.89
C SER A 13 -18.71 12.96 -4.10
N ASN A 14 -18.04 13.63 -3.16
CA ASN A 14 -16.96 13.03 -2.37
C ASN A 14 -17.46 12.09 -1.25
N ILE A 15 -18.74 12.22 -0.84
CA ILE A 15 -19.29 11.41 0.25
C ILE A 15 -19.52 9.96 -0.23
N ALA A 16 -20.00 9.78 -1.46
CA ALA A 16 -20.28 8.45 -2.00
C ALA A 16 -19.01 7.58 -2.10
N PHE A 17 -17.88 8.14 -2.54
CA PHE A 17 -16.64 7.38 -2.69
C PHE A 17 -16.05 6.94 -1.35
N SER A 18 -16.13 7.80 -0.33
CA SER A 18 -15.68 7.47 1.04
C SER A 18 -16.55 6.38 1.69
N GLN A 19 -17.86 6.39 1.41
CA GLN A 19 -18.78 5.33 1.88
C GLN A 19 -18.43 3.98 1.24
N THR A 20 -18.18 3.95 -0.07
CA THR A 20 -17.78 2.71 -0.77
C THR A 20 -16.47 2.15 -0.23
N MET A 21 -15.43 2.97 0.00
CA MET A 21 -14.16 2.43 0.50
C MET A 21 -14.24 1.87 1.92
N LYS A 22 -15.10 2.43 2.79
CA LYS A 22 -15.36 1.87 4.12
C LYS A 22 -16.03 0.50 4.05
N GLU A 23 -16.95 0.30 3.11
CA GLU A 23 -17.58 -0.99 2.86
C GLU A 23 -16.57 -2.02 2.35
N ILE A 24 -15.71 -1.62 1.42
CA ILE A 24 -14.61 -2.46 0.90
C ILE A 24 -13.66 -2.87 2.04
N ASP A 25 -13.26 -1.91 2.89
CA ASP A 25 -12.42 -2.19 4.05
C ASP A 25 -13.10 -3.15 5.02
N SER A 26 -14.39 -2.94 5.32
CA SER A 26 -15.16 -3.83 6.18
C SER A 26 -15.17 -5.27 5.66
N VAL A 27 -15.39 -5.46 4.36
CA VAL A 27 -15.37 -6.78 3.72
C VAL A 27 -13.97 -7.40 3.78
N SER A 28 -12.92 -6.59 3.56
CA SER A 28 -11.54 -7.06 3.64
C SER A 28 -11.19 -7.60 5.05
N TYR A 29 -11.73 -7.00 6.11
CA TYR A 29 -11.53 -7.51 7.48
C TYR A 29 -12.27 -8.83 7.71
N VAL A 30 -13.51 -8.97 7.23
CA VAL A 30 -14.26 -10.23 7.30
C VAL A 30 -13.54 -11.35 6.55
N MET A 31 -13.04 -11.05 5.35
CA MET A 31 -12.24 -11.98 4.56
C MET A 31 -10.95 -12.39 5.27
N CYS A 32 -10.28 -11.44 5.93
CA CYS A 32 -9.07 -11.72 6.68
C CYS A 32 -9.33 -12.62 7.89
N ASP A 33 -10.41 -12.36 8.63
CA ASP A 33 -10.82 -13.19 9.76
C ASP A 33 -11.18 -14.60 9.32
N TYR A 34 -11.95 -14.73 8.23
CA TYR A 34 -12.24 -16.04 7.63
C TYR A 34 -10.94 -16.79 7.27
N LEU A 35 -9.98 -16.12 6.63
CA LEU A 35 -8.71 -16.72 6.22
C LEU A 35 -7.88 -17.22 7.41
N LYS A 36 -7.86 -16.48 8.53
CA LYS A 36 -7.14 -16.84 9.76
C LYS A 36 -7.68 -18.10 10.40
N ASN A 37 -9.01 -18.26 10.37
CA ASN A 37 -9.70 -19.40 10.96
C ASN A 37 -9.85 -20.59 10.00
N LEU A 38 -9.34 -20.48 8.77
CA LEU A 38 -9.48 -21.51 7.75
C LEU A 38 -8.40 -22.60 7.91
N GLU A 39 -8.83 -23.79 8.34
CA GLU A 39 -7.98 -24.97 8.56
C GLU A 39 -7.67 -25.77 7.28
N ILE A 40 -7.36 -25.06 6.19
CA ILE A 40 -6.89 -25.66 4.93
C ILE A 40 -5.37 -25.48 4.82
N LYS A 41 -4.65 -26.59 4.61
CA LYS A 41 -3.19 -26.62 4.44
C LYS A 41 -2.72 -26.27 3.02
N ASN A 42 -3.47 -26.69 2.00
CA ASN A 42 -3.10 -26.41 0.61
C ASN A 42 -3.47 -24.96 0.26
N ASP A 43 -2.47 -24.16 -0.14
CA ASP A 43 -2.64 -22.73 -0.38
C ASP A 43 -3.59 -22.42 -1.54
N THR A 44 -3.58 -23.21 -2.62
CA THR A 44 -4.52 -23.07 -3.75
C THR A 44 -5.96 -23.33 -3.32
N LEU A 45 -6.21 -24.37 -2.52
CA LEU A 45 -7.54 -24.63 -1.96
C LEU A 45 -7.94 -23.53 -0.96
N LYS A 46 -6.98 -22.96 -0.23
CA LYS A 46 -7.21 -21.89 0.74
C LYS A 46 -7.69 -20.62 0.06
N ILE A 47 -7.02 -20.19 -1.02
CA ILE A 47 -7.43 -19.00 -1.78
C ILE A 47 -8.75 -19.23 -2.51
N ASN A 48 -8.96 -20.42 -3.10
CA ASN A 48 -10.22 -20.75 -3.75
C ASN A 48 -11.39 -20.74 -2.75
N SER A 49 -11.21 -21.33 -1.56
CA SER A 49 -12.24 -21.32 -0.51
C SER A 49 -12.53 -19.90 -0.02
N LEU A 50 -11.52 -19.05 0.14
CA LEU A 50 -11.72 -17.64 0.47
C LEU A 50 -12.58 -16.94 -0.59
N TYR A 51 -12.27 -17.13 -1.87
CA TYR A 51 -13.00 -16.49 -2.95
C TYR A 51 -14.43 -17.01 -3.09
N GLU A 52 -14.61 -18.33 -3.08
CA GLU A 52 -15.93 -18.95 -3.20
C GLU A 52 -16.87 -18.62 -2.03
N LYS A 53 -16.33 -18.57 -0.80
CA LYS A 53 -17.16 -18.40 0.41
C LYS A 53 -17.35 -16.95 0.81
N GLN A 54 -16.42 -16.06 0.46
CA GLN A 54 -16.47 -14.65 0.89
C GLN A 54 -16.58 -13.69 -0.29
N LEU A 55 -15.65 -13.76 -1.26
CA LEU A 55 -15.58 -12.78 -2.34
C LEU A 55 -16.77 -12.85 -3.30
N TYR A 56 -17.03 -14.01 -3.89
CA TYR A 56 -18.09 -14.14 -4.91
C TYR A 56 -19.50 -13.86 -4.36
N PRO A 57 -19.88 -14.30 -3.14
CA PRO A 57 -21.16 -13.90 -2.53
C PRO A 57 -21.27 -12.40 -2.30
N TYR A 58 -20.18 -11.72 -1.96
CA TYR A 58 -20.17 -10.26 -1.85
C TYR A 58 -20.36 -9.60 -3.23
N LEU A 59 -19.61 -10.06 -4.24
CA LEU A 59 -19.68 -9.53 -5.60
C LEU A 59 -21.03 -9.76 -6.29
N GLY A 60 -21.73 -10.85 -5.96
CA GLY A 60 -23.07 -11.16 -6.48
C GLY A 60 -24.16 -10.16 -6.09
N LYS A 61 -23.88 -9.21 -5.18
CA LYS A 61 -24.78 -8.12 -4.79
C LYS A 61 -24.75 -6.93 -5.74
N PHE A 62 -23.79 -6.89 -6.68
CA PHE A 62 -23.56 -5.77 -7.57
C PHE A 62 -23.89 -6.13 -9.02
N GLU A 63 -24.15 -5.10 -9.83
CA GLU A 63 -24.28 -5.24 -11.27
C GLU A 63 -22.99 -5.82 -11.88
N GLN A 64 -23.14 -6.70 -12.86
CA GLN A 64 -22.02 -7.39 -13.53
C GLN A 64 -20.97 -6.41 -14.07
N SER A 65 -21.38 -5.24 -14.57
CA SER A 65 -20.49 -4.19 -15.09
C SER A 65 -19.58 -3.56 -14.01
N LYS A 66 -19.96 -3.65 -12.74
CA LYS A 66 -19.20 -3.10 -11.59
C LYS A 66 -18.36 -4.17 -10.89
N THR A 67 -18.68 -5.44 -11.07
CA THR A 67 -18.08 -6.57 -10.36
C THR A 67 -16.56 -6.61 -10.48
N GLN A 68 -15.99 -6.37 -11.67
CA GLN A 68 -14.53 -6.39 -11.87
C GLN A 68 -13.84 -5.31 -11.03
N LYS A 69 -14.31 -4.07 -11.13
CA LYS A 69 -13.73 -2.93 -10.40
C LYS A 69 -13.82 -3.13 -8.88
N ILE A 70 -14.98 -3.55 -8.40
CA ILE A 70 -15.20 -3.81 -6.96
C ILE A 70 -14.32 -4.99 -6.51
N GLY A 71 -14.23 -6.06 -7.30
CA GLY A 71 -13.38 -7.22 -7.01
C GLY A 71 -11.90 -6.84 -6.86
N GLN A 72 -11.39 -6.00 -7.76
CA GLN A 72 -10.03 -5.46 -7.66
C GLN A 72 -9.84 -4.62 -6.40
N GLN A 73 -10.78 -3.72 -6.09
CA GLN A 73 -10.74 -2.93 -4.86
C GLN A 73 -10.68 -3.81 -3.61
N VAL A 74 -11.55 -4.83 -3.51
CA VAL A 74 -11.53 -5.79 -2.40
C VAL A 74 -10.20 -6.54 -2.35
N TYR A 75 -9.69 -7.01 -3.49
CA TYR A 75 -8.42 -7.74 -3.56
C TYR A 75 -7.25 -6.92 -3.01
N TYR A 76 -7.07 -5.68 -3.48
CA TYR A 76 -5.95 -4.84 -3.04
C TYR A 76 -6.13 -4.33 -1.60
N ARG A 77 -7.35 -4.02 -1.16
CA ARG A 77 -7.60 -3.66 0.24
C ARG A 77 -7.44 -4.86 1.18
N LEU A 78 -7.74 -6.07 0.74
CA LEU A 78 -7.44 -7.28 1.50
C LEU A 78 -5.94 -7.51 1.64
N GLN A 79 -5.16 -7.30 0.57
CA GLN A 79 -3.69 -7.31 0.70
C GLN A 79 -3.21 -6.28 1.71
N ARG A 80 -3.73 -5.05 1.63
CA ARG A 80 -3.38 -4.00 2.59
C ARG A 80 -3.71 -4.43 4.01
N ASN A 81 -4.94 -4.84 4.27
CA ASN A 81 -5.48 -4.99 5.63
C ASN A 81 -5.21 -6.37 6.26
N CYS A 82 -4.73 -7.35 5.48
CA CYS A 82 -4.52 -8.72 5.92
C CYS A 82 -3.10 -9.23 5.61
N VAL A 83 -2.27 -9.32 6.65
CA VAL A 83 -0.90 -9.88 6.54
C VAL A 83 -0.96 -11.35 6.10
N GLU A 84 -1.92 -12.11 6.60
CA GLU A 84 -2.09 -13.53 6.28
C GLU A 84 -2.42 -13.74 4.81
N PHE A 85 -3.18 -12.83 4.21
CA PHE A 85 -3.47 -12.87 2.79
C PHE A 85 -2.22 -12.56 1.96
N ARG A 86 -1.43 -11.54 2.32
CA ARG A 86 -0.15 -11.27 1.65
C ARG A 86 0.82 -12.45 1.77
N ASN A 87 0.94 -13.05 2.95
CA ASN A 87 1.77 -14.24 3.15
C ASN A 87 1.28 -15.42 2.30
N LEU A 88 -0.04 -15.57 2.11
CA LEU A 88 -0.61 -16.59 1.22
C LEU A 88 -0.24 -16.31 -0.24
N LEU A 89 -0.38 -15.07 -0.69
CA LEU A 89 -0.01 -14.66 -2.05
C LEU A 89 1.49 -14.90 -2.31
N ASP A 90 2.38 -14.50 -1.39
CA ASP A 90 3.82 -14.70 -1.57
C ASP A 90 4.23 -16.19 -1.63
N ARG A 91 3.45 -17.11 -1.05
CA ARG A 91 3.69 -18.55 -1.20
C ARG A 91 3.21 -19.10 -2.53
N LEU A 92 2.14 -18.53 -3.07
CA LEU A 92 1.57 -18.91 -4.37
C LEU A 92 2.38 -18.32 -5.53
N GLU A 93 2.76 -17.06 -5.40
CA GLU A 93 3.50 -16.27 -6.39
C GLU A 93 4.63 -15.51 -5.66
N PRO A 94 5.78 -16.18 -5.43
CA PRO A 94 6.89 -15.58 -4.72
C PRO A 94 7.41 -14.31 -5.40
N PRO A 95 7.68 -13.23 -4.64
CA PRO A 95 8.23 -12.01 -5.20
C PRO A 95 9.63 -12.25 -5.75
N ARG A 96 10.02 -11.46 -6.76
CA ARG A 96 11.35 -11.55 -7.36
C ARG A 96 12.48 -11.24 -6.38
N GLU A 97 12.27 -10.25 -5.51
CA GLU A 97 13.13 -9.98 -4.36
C GLU A 97 12.46 -10.47 -3.08
N GLU A 98 13.26 -11.06 -2.18
CA GLU A 98 12.76 -11.53 -0.90
C GLU A 98 12.17 -10.37 -0.07
N VAL A 99 10.89 -10.50 0.30
CA VAL A 99 10.21 -9.59 1.21
C VAL A 99 10.26 -10.16 2.62
N ILE A 100 11.09 -9.58 3.48
CA ILE A 100 11.20 -10.03 4.88
C ILE A 100 10.21 -9.25 5.74
N ARG A 101 9.21 -9.95 6.30
CA ARG A 101 8.26 -9.38 7.26
C ARG A 101 8.66 -9.75 8.69
N ILE A 102 8.77 -8.75 9.55
CA ILE A 102 9.09 -8.91 10.97
C ILE A 102 8.03 -8.25 11.84
N THR A 103 7.85 -8.77 13.06
CA THR A 103 6.85 -8.27 14.03
C THR A 103 7.43 -7.33 15.08
N GLU A 104 8.75 -7.31 15.21
CA GLU A 104 9.46 -6.40 16.11
C GLU A 104 10.04 -5.25 15.30
N LYS A 105 9.91 -4.03 15.83
CA LYS A 105 10.48 -2.85 15.18
C LYS A 105 12.01 -2.96 15.20
N PRO A 106 12.67 -3.00 14.04
CA PRO A 106 14.12 -3.15 14.00
C PRO A 106 14.81 -1.87 14.50
N LYS A 107 15.98 -2.05 15.11
CA LYS A 107 16.86 -0.92 15.43
C LYS A 107 17.54 -0.47 14.15
N SER A 108 17.66 0.85 14.00
CA SER A 108 18.45 1.45 12.93
C SER A 108 19.92 1.45 13.33
N GLU A 109 20.77 0.97 12.44
CA GLU A 109 22.24 0.93 12.56
C GLU A 109 22.92 1.98 11.66
N ILE A 110 22.13 2.73 10.88
CA ILE A 110 22.66 3.75 9.97
C ILE A 110 23.44 4.83 10.72
N SER A 111 24.62 5.14 10.23
CA SER A 111 25.43 6.21 10.80
C SER A 111 24.86 7.59 10.48
N LYS A 112 25.18 8.58 11.32
CA LYS A 112 24.81 10.00 11.07
C LYS A 112 25.34 10.52 9.73
N LYS A 113 26.48 10.01 9.24
CA LYS A 113 27.04 10.38 7.94
C LYS A 113 26.18 9.85 6.80
N GLN A 114 25.89 8.55 6.80
CA GLN A 114 25.06 7.90 5.77
C GLN A 114 23.63 8.45 5.76
N LEU A 115 23.09 8.80 6.92
CA LEU A 115 21.77 9.45 7.03
C LEU A 115 21.76 10.85 6.41
N LYS A 116 22.84 11.63 6.59
CA LYS A 116 22.98 12.94 5.92
C LYS A 116 23.10 12.80 4.41
N GLU A 117 23.74 11.74 3.92
CA GLU A 117 23.81 11.41 2.49
C GLU A 117 22.41 11.07 1.96
N PHE A 118 21.67 10.20 2.63
CA PHE A 118 20.29 9.85 2.27
C PHE A 118 19.41 11.10 2.15
N LYS A 119 19.47 12.01 3.14
CA LYS A 119 18.67 13.25 3.16
C LYS A 119 19.01 14.24 2.05
N LYS A 120 20.17 14.10 1.40
CA LYS A 120 20.59 14.91 0.25
C LYS A 120 20.29 14.23 -1.08
N GLN A 121 20.16 12.91 -1.09
CA GLN A 121 19.80 12.14 -2.27
C GLN A 121 18.35 12.47 -2.66
N ARG A 122 18.14 12.74 -3.95
CA ARG A 122 16.84 13.11 -4.50
C ARG A 122 16.18 11.94 -5.22
N GLU A 123 16.99 11.14 -5.91
CA GLU A 123 16.53 10.10 -6.82
C GLU A 123 16.87 8.72 -6.26
N PHE A 124 15.86 7.87 -6.21
CA PHE A 124 15.94 6.50 -5.74
C PHE A 124 15.15 5.59 -6.68
N TYR A 125 15.28 4.29 -6.47
CA TYR A 125 14.39 3.31 -7.09
C TYR A 125 14.23 2.05 -6.24
N TYR A 126 13.18 1.30 -6.50
CA TYR A 126 12.96 -0.03 -5.94
C TYR A 126 12.37 -0.97 -6.99
N PHE A 127 12.46 -2.27 -6.74
CA PHE A 127 11.85 -3.30 -7.58
C PHE A 127 10.45 -3.65 -7.08
N GLU A 128 9.48 -3.64 -7.97
CA GLU A 128 8.14 -4.18 -7.74
C GLU A 128 8.21 -5.71 -7.60
N VAL A 129 7.12 -6.33 -7.13
CA VAL A 129 7.00 -7.79 -6.96
C VAL A 129 7.36 -8.55 -8.25
N ALA A 130 6.94 -8.05 -9.41
CA ALA A 130 7.25 -8.63 -10.73
C ALA A 130 8.70 -8.35 -11.22
N GLY A 131 9.44 -7.49 -10.53
CA GLY A 131 10.79 -7.06 -10.88
C GLY A 131 10.87 -5.79 -11.73
N ASP A 132 9.73 -5.19 -12.08
CA ASP A 132 9.71 -3.87 -12.70
C ASP A 132 10.35 -2.82 -11.78
N THR A 133 11.03 -1.84 -12.36
CA THR A 133 11.62 -0.75 -11.59
C THR A 133 10.61 0.38 -11.40
N THR A 134 10.43 0.79 -10.15
CA THR A 134 9.74 2.03 -9.79
C THR A 134 10.76 3.08 -9.40
N LYS A 135 10.76 4.20 -10.10
CA LYS A 135 11.62 5.35 -9.80
C LYS A 135 10.94 6.25 -8.78
N VAL A 136 11.72 6.78 -7.85
CA VAL A 136 11.26 7.63 -6.77
C VAL A 136 12.00 8.95 -6.82
N ILE A 137 11.24 10.05 -6.79
CA ILE A 137 11.78 11.40 -6.61
C ILE A 137 11.30 11.92 -5.25
N MET A 138 12.26 12.22 -4.37
CA MET A 138 12.05 12.86 -3.07
C MET A 138 12.52 14.31 -3.14
N GLU A 139 11.59 15.26 -3.18
CA GLU A 139 11.93 16.69 -3.26
C GLU A 139 10.85 17.56 -2.63
N ASN A 140 11.24 18.61 -1.89
CA ASN A 140 10.32 19.60 -1.33
C ASN A 140 9.16 18.99 -0.53
N GLY A 141 9.43 17.94 0.26
CA GLY A 141 8.41 17.23 1.05
C GLY A 141 7.46 16.36 0.21
N LYS A 142 7.75 16.16 -1.08
CA LYS A 142 6.97 15.30 -1.98
C LYS A 142 7.74 14.05 -2.34
N TRP A 143 7.02 12.93 -2.37
CA TRP A 143 7.48 11.64 -2.84
C TRP A 143 6.67 11.29 -4.08
N THR A 144 7.34 11.08 -5.21
CA THR A 144 6.69 10.74 -6.47
C THR A 144 7.23 9.42 -6.99
N ASP A 145 6.36 8.41 -7.07
CA ASP A 145 6.65 7.15 -7.73
C ASP A 145 6.35 7.27 -9.23
N SER A 146 7.23 6.77 -10.09
CA SER A 146 7.01 6.62 -11.52
C SER A 146 7.20 5.14 -11.90
N PHE A 147 6.12 4.52 -12.38
CA PHE A 147 6.07 3.09 -12.69
C PHE A 147 6.46 2.80 -14.15
N SER A 148 6.86 1.56 -14.44
CA SER A 148 7.27 1.12 -15.80
C SER A 148 6.18 1.31 -16.87
N ASN A 149 4.91 1.23 -16.46
CA ASN A 149 3.74 1.46 -17.33
C ASN A 149 3.38 2.95 -17.50
N LYS A 150 4.26 3.89 -17.13
CA LYS A 150 4.09 5.36 -17.24
C LYS A 150 2.99 5.98 -16.37
N THR A 151 2.47 5.23 -15.41
CA THR A 151 1.62 5.77 -14.34
C THR A 151 2.47 6.31 -13.20
N PHE A 152 1.87 7.00 -12.24
CA PHE A 152 2.54 7.58 -11.09
C PHE A 152 1.73 7.46 -9.78
N SER A 153 2.42 7.66 -8.66
CA SER A 153 1.80 7.94 -7.36
C SER A 153 2.42 9.18 -6.75
N LYS A 154 1.60 9.99 -6.09
CA LYS A 154 2.08 11.16 -5.33
C LYS A 154 1.75 10.97 -3.85
N LEU A 155 2.76 11.23 -3.03
CA LEU A 155 2.68 11.23 -1.58
C LEU A 155 3.40 12.48 -1.04
N THR A 156 3.09 12.88 0.18
CA THR A 156 3.97 13.77 0.95
C THR A 156 4.89 12.94 1.83
N TYR A 157 6.11 13.41 2.10
CA TYR A 157 6.98 12.82 3.13
C TYR A 157 7.32 13.84 4.22
N ASN A 158 7.27 13.42 5.49
CA ASN A 158 7.59 14.25 6.64
C ASN A 158 8.44 13.48 7.66
N TRP A 159 9.57 14.03 8.08
CA TRP A 159 10.41 13.41 9.10
C TRP A 159 9.71 13.39 10.47
N ILE A 160 9.62 12.21 11.07
CA ILE A 160 9.10 12.01 12.43
C ILE A 160 10.25 12.14 13.44
N ASN A 161 11.41 11.58 13.10
CA ASN A 161 12.63 11.66 13.90
C ASN A 161 13.86 11.60 12.98
N GLU A 162 15.04 11.27 13.53
CA GLU A 162 16.27 11.25 12.73
C GLU A 162 16.22 10.22 11.60
N THR A 163 15.72 9.01 11.85
CA THR A 163 15.79 7.85 10.95
C THR A 163 14.44 7.46 10.36
N GLU A 164 13.35 8.11 10.77
CA GLU A 164 11.99 7.80 10.36
C GLU A 164 11.27 8.98 9.73
N PHE A 165 10.48 8.69 8.71
CA PHE A 165 9.57 9.63 8.08
C PHE A 165 8.24 8.96 7.73
N GLU A 166 7.17 9.75 7.73
CA GLU A 166 5.84 9.34 7.30
C GLU A 166 5.64 9.68 5.83
N LEU A 167 5.15 8.73 5.04
CA LEU A 167 4.51 9.01 3.76
C LEU A 167 2.99 9.09 3.95
N VAL A 168 2.37 10.10 3.33
CA VAL A 168 0.91 10.26 3.29
C VAL A 168 0.45 10.24 1.84
N PHE A 169 -0.43 9.30 1.51
CA PHE A 169 -0.94 9.11 0.15
C PHE A 169 -1.84 10.28 -0.28
N ILE A 170 -1.59 10.81 -1.49
CA ILE A 170 -2.36 11.90 -2.09
C ILE A 170 -3.21 11.37 -3.25
N GLU A 171 -2.57 10.80 -4.27
CA GLU A 171 -3.24 10.31 -5.48
C GLU A 171 -2.36 9.33 -6.26
N SER A 172 -3.00 8.55 -7.13
CA SER A 172 -2.32 7.72 -8.12
C SER A 172 -3.25 7.42 -9.29
N ASP A 173 -2.69 7.38 -10.51
CA ASP A 173 -3.34 6.81 -11.70
C ASP A 173 -2.87 5.38 -12.00
N ASN A 174 -2.00 4.81 -11.15
CA ASN A 174 -1.62 3.41 -11.19
C ASN A 174 -2.74 2.54 -10.61
N GLU A 175 -3.17 1.53 -11.35
CA GLU A 175 -4.27 0.63 -10.98
C GLU A 175 -4.04 -0.06 -9.62
N THR A 176 -2.85 -0.61 -9.41
CA THR A 176 -2.51 -1.29 -8.14
C THR A 176 -2.52 -0.29 -6.99
N ARG A 177 -1.82 0.84 -7.11
CA ARG A 177 -1.65 1.80 -5.99
C ARG A 177 -2.93 2.54 -5.64
N SER A 178 -3.74 2.92 -6.64
CA SER A 178 -5.04 3.60 -6.44
C SER A 178 -6.10 2.71 -5.80
N ASN A 179 -6.03 1.39 -5.97
CA ASN A 179 -6.90 0.43 -5.27
C ASN A 179 -6.34 0.03 -3.90
N PHE A 180 -5.01 0.02 -3.74
CA PHE A 180 -4.36 -0.32 -2.47
C PHE A 180 -4.50 0.81 -1.44
N SER A 181 -4.33 2.07 -1.86
CA SER A 181 -4.31 3.24 -0.97
C SER A 181 -5.50 4.17 -1.18
N VAL A 182 -5.97 4.79 -0.11
CA VAL A 182 -6.91 5.92 -0.16
C VAL A 182 -6.23 7.19 0.36
N ILE A 183 -6.76 8.36 -0.03
CA ILE A 183 -6.22 9.65 0.39
C ILE A 183 -6.08 9.70 1.91
N GLY A 184 -4.89 10.06 2.38
CA GLY A 184 -4.58 10.13 3.81
C GLY A 184 -4.07 8.82 4.42
N ASP A 185 -4.01 7.72 3.67
CA ASP A 185 -3.31 6.52 4.12
C ASP A 185 -1.84 6.84 4.44
N LYS A 186 -1.40 6.35 5.61
CA LYS A 186 -0.08 6.63 6.17
C LYS A 186 0.82 5.40 6.17
N TYR A 187 2.09 5.63 5.87
CA TYR A 187 3.15 4.63 5.84
C TYR A 187 4.35 5.15 6.60
N ILE A 188 4.82 4.41 7.59
CA ILE A 188 5.99 4.81 8.38
C ILE A 188 7.21 4.11 7.80
N TYR A 189 8.13 4.90 7.26
CA TYR A 189 9.39 4.43 6.73
C TYR A 189 10.50 4.65 7.75
N GLN A 190 11.36 3.65 7.91
CA GLN A 190 12.56 3.74 8.73
C GLN A 190 13.77 3.32 7.89
N ILE A 191 14.83 4.12 7.95
CA ILE A 191 16.12 3.76 7.34
C ILE A 191 16.88 2.92 8.36
N LEU A 192 17.34 1.72 7.97
CA LEU A 192 18.03 0.80 8.87
C LEU A 192 19.54 0.85 8.71
N SER A 193 20.04 0.67 7.49
CA SER A 193 21.46 0.65 7.18
C SER A 193 21.69 1.13 5.74
N LYS A 194 22.94 1.31 5.36
CA LYS A 194 23.36 1.60 4.00
C LYS A 194 24.38 0.55 3.57
N GLU A 195 24.08 -0.13 2.49
CA GLU A 195 25.00 -0.97 1.73
C GLU A 195 25.57 -0.16 0.54
N ASP A 196 26.46 -0.77 -0.25
CA ASP A 196 27.12 -0.05 -1.34
C ASP A 196 26.12 0.52 -2.37
N GLU A 197 25.08 -0.23 -2.72
CA GLU A 197 24.14 0.12 -3.80
C GLU A 197 22.73 0.50 -3.32
N PHE A 198 22.42 0.29 -2.04
CA PHE A 198 21.08 0.53 -1.52
C PHE A 198 21.06 0.87 -0.03
N TYR A 199 19.97 1.50 0.38
CA TYR A 199 19.57 1.61 1.77
C TYR A 199 18.64 0.46 2.11
N LEU A 200 18.93 -0.25 3.20
CA LEU A 200 17.97 -1.18 3.76
C LEU A 200 16.96 -0.38 4.57
N MET A 201 15.69 -0.54 4.26
CA MET A 201 14.60 0.21 4.87
C MET A 201 13.52 -0.72 5.40
N THR A 202 12.68 -0.19 6.28
CA THR A 202 11.36 -0.79 6.55
C THR A 202 10.24 0.14 6.20
N VAL A 203 9.11 -0.46 5.86
CA VAL A 203 7.80 0.20 5.83
C VAL A 203 6.86 -0.49 6.82
N ASN A 204 6.12 0.32 7.57
CA ASN A 204 5.00 -0.11 8.39
C ASN A 204 3.73 0.59 7.93
N ILE A 205 2.67 -0.19 7.72
CA ILE A 205 1.33 0.35 7.52
C ILE A 205 0.76 0.65 8.90
N LEU A 206 0.36 1.90 9.14
CA LEU A 206 -0.12 2.33 10.44
C LEU A 206 -1.28 1.44 10.92
N GLY A 207 -1.20 0.96 12.16
CA GLY A 207 -2.17 0.02 12.74
C GLY A 207 -1.80 -1.46 12.59
N GLN A 208 -0.78 -1.79 11.80
CA GLN A 208 -0.25 -3.16 11.70
C GLN A 208 0.95 -3.37 12.61
N LYS A 209 1.09 -4.61 13.08
CA LYS A 209 2.22 -5.05 13.92
C LYS A 209 3.45 -5.47 13.11
N THR A 210 3.37 -5.46 11.78
CA THR A 210 4.44 -5.93 10.89
C THR A 210 5.20 -4.79 10.25
N PHE A 211 6.49 -5.02 10.06
CA PHE A 211 7.41 -4.16 9.33
C PHE A 211 7.95 -4.97 8.15
N GLU A 212 7.84 -4.43 6.95
CA GLU A 212 8.35 -5.06 5.74
C GLU A 212 9.70 -4.45 5.41
N LYS A 213 10.74 -5.28 5.37
CA LYS A 213 12.06 -4.85 4.90
C LYS A 213 12.10 -4.88 3.39
N PHE A 214 12.68 -3.83 2.82
CA PHE A 214 12.92 -3.73 1.39
C PHE A 214 14.19 -2.91 1.12
N LYS A 215 14.70 -3.02 -0.10
CA LYS A 215 15.86 -2.27 -0.55
C LYS A 215 15.42 -1.03 -1.30
N MET A 216 16.00 0.11 -0.93
CA MET A 216 15.86 1.36 -1.67
C MET A 216 17.20 1.69 -2.33
N TYR A 217 17.27 1.50 -3.64
CA TYR A 217 18.47 1.75 -4.42
C TYR A 217 18.60 3.22 -4.79
N TYR A 218 19.81 3.62 -5.15
CA TYR A 218 20.15 4.97 -5.59
C TYR A 218 21.25 4.92 -6.65
N GLU A 219 21.34 5.98 -7.46
CA GLU A 219 22.48 6.25 -8.35
C GLU A 219 23.42 7.28 -7.71
#